data_AF-W7G798-F1
#
_entry.id   AF-W7G798-F1
#
_cell.length_a   1.000
_cell.length_b   1.000
_cell.length_c   1.000
_cell.angle_alpha   90.00
_cell.angle_beta   90.00
_cell.angle_gamma   90.00
#
_symmetry.space_group_name_H-M   'P 1'
#
loop_
_entity.id
_entity.type
_entity.pdbx_description
1 polymer ?
#
loop_
_entity_poly.entity_id
_entity_poly.type
_entity_poly.pdbx_seq_one_letter_code
_entity_poly.pdbx_strand_id
1 'polypeptide(L)'
;METFNHIDIKKYTREDLLYLRNTNNVLFDEIACLSSKEQKLCGTLTSINNIINENYTIYCLIHTDGLIGFIKVTINQIGEKNLYLYDKIKLHYGKCTYFYILEKFQKRGLGIKIFNFMLKDNDISAFCLCYDNPSYKLQNFLKKYFSPCVLIKQPNHFVIFSNYFKNVSIKKVYERISN
;
A
#
# COMPACT_ATOMS: atom_id res chain seq x y z
N MET A 1 -12.49 27.17 -5.83
CA MET A 1 -11.53 26.07 -6.04
C MET A 1 -10.60 26.12 -4.83
N GLU A 2 -10.87 25.34 -3.77
CA GLU A 2 -10.06 25.41 -2.54
C GLU A 2 -8.65 24.90 -2.84
N THR A 3 -7.67 25.80 -2.74
CA THR A 3 -6.26 25.49 -2.88
C THR A 3 -5.78 24.78 -1.60
N PHE A 4 -5.65 23.45 -1.65
CA PHE A 4 -5.11 22.63 -0.57
C PHE A 4 -3.58 22.82 -0.44
N ASN A 5 -3.15 24.02 -0.06
CA ASN A 5 -1.75 24.42 -0.02
C ASN A 5 -0.93 23.82 1.14
N HIS A 6 -1.52 22.95 1.97
CA HIS A 6 -0.85 22.35 3.14
C HIS A 6 -1.18 20.86 3.30
N ILE A 7 -0.87 20.05 2.28
CA ILE A 7 -0.96 18.59 2.37
C ILE A 7 0.44 17.99 2.30
N ASP A 8 0.87 17.43 3.44
CA ASP A 8 2.15 16.74 3.58
C ASP A 8 1.95 15.23 3.53
N ILE A 9 2.95 14.53 2.99
CA ILE A 9 3.03 13.07 3.02
C ILE A 9 4.16 12.69 3.98
N LYS A 10 3.84 11.93 5.02
CA LYS A 10 4.83 11.38 5.96
C LYS A 10 4.90 9.87 5.84
N LYS A 11 6.12 9.34 5.88
CA LYS A 11 6.41 7.90 5.90
C LYS A 11 6.68 7.48 7.34
N TYR A 12 6.09 6.37 7.75
CA TYR A 12 6.32 5.73 9.03
C TYR A 12 6.72 4.28 8.79
N THR A 13 7.97 3.97 9.10
CA THR A 13 8.50 2.60 9.10
C THR A 13 8.01 1.84 10.32
N ARG A 14 8.28 0.54 10.38
CA ARG A 14 8.02 -0.29 11.56
C ARG A 14 8.60 0.32 12.84
N GLU A 15 9.83 0.83 12.77
CA GLU A 15 10.52 1.41 13.94
C GLU A 15 9.86 2.71 14.38
N ASP A 16 9.48 3.57 13.44
CA ASP A 16 8.77 4.81 13.73
C ASP A 16 7.42 4.53 14.40
N LEU A 17 6.69 3.51 13.94
CA LEU A 17 5.40 3.12 14.52
C LEU A 17 5.54 2.56 15.93
N LEU A 18 6.60 1.78 16.19
CA LEU A 18 6.91 1.28 17.52
C LEU A 18 7.30 2.44 18.46
N TYR A 19 8.06 3.41 17.96
CA TYR A 19 8.41 4.61 18.71
C TYR A 19 7.17 5.46 19.04
N LEU A 20 6.35 5.80 18.04
CA LEU A 20 5.13 6.59 18.21
C LEU A 20 4.19 5.96 19.24
N ARG A 21 4.06 4.63 19.22
CA ARG A 21 3.30 3.89 20.21
C ARG A 21 3.90 4.04 21.60
N ASN A 22 5.21 3.83 21.78
CA ASN A 22 5.86 3.93 23.09
C ASN A 22 5.75 5.34 23.68
N THR A 23 5.63 6.36 22.83
CA THR A 23 5.41 7.75 23.23
C THR A 23 3.93 8.13 23.41
N ASN A 24 2.98 7.18 23.29
CA ASN A 24 1.53 7.41 23.32
C ASN A 24 1.09 8.58 22.41
N ASN A 25 1.55 8.57 21.15
CA ASN A 25 1.29 9.64 20.22
C ASN A 25 -0.14 9.55 19.63
N VAL A 26 -0.89 10.66 19.68
CA VAL A 26 -2.26 10.79 19.14
C VAL A 26 -2.36 10.34 17.67
N LEU A 27 -1.32 10.57 16.87
CA LEU A 27 -1.29 10.16 15.46
C LEU A 27 -1.40 8.64 15.30
N PHE A 28 -0.80 7.86 16.21
CA PHE A 28 -0.87 6.40 16.15
C PHE A 28 -2.32 5.92 16.35
N ASP A 29 -3.03 6.53 17.29
CA ASP A 29 -4.44 6.22 17.57
C ASP A 29 -5.35 6.61 16.39
N GLU A 30 -5.06 7.75 15.74
CA GLU A 30 -5.77 8.15 14.51
C GLU A 30 -5.58 7.12 13.39
N ILE A 31 -4.33 6.72 13.11
CA ILE A 31 -4.02 5.68 12.10
C ILE A 31 -4.75 4.39 12.44
N ALA A 32 -4.72 3.97 13.71
CA ALA A 32 -5.37 2.75 14.17
C ALA A 32 -6.90 2.80 13.98
N CYS A 33 -7.51 3.92 14.36
CA CYS A 33 -8.95 4.14 14.22
C CYS A 33 -9.39 4.13 12.75
N LEU A 34 -8.67 4.85 11.88
CA LEU A 34 -8.96 4.91 10.45
C LEU A 34 -8.79 3.54 9.78
N SER A 35 -7.77 2.77 10.18
CA SER A 35 -7.56 1.43 9.64
C SER A 35 -8.67 0.45 10.01
N SER A 36 -9.17 0.52 11.24
CA SER A 36 -10.30 -0.31 11.70
C SER A 36 -11.58 -0.02 10.89
N LYS A 37 -11.89 1.27 10.68
CA LYS A 37 -13.10 1.72 9.96
C LYS A 37 -13.21 1.17 8.53
N GLU A 38 -12.10 1.12 7.79
CA GLU A 38 -12.15 0.63 6.40
C GLU A 38 -12.33 -0.86 6.26
N GLN A 39 -11.69 -1.63 7.13
CA GLN A 39 -11.63 -3.07 6.96
C GLN A 39 -12.90 -3.74 7.46
N LYS A 40 -13.80 -3.01 8.15
CA LYS A 40 -15.00 -3.55 8.81
C LYS A 40 -14.67 -4.77 9.70
N LEU A 41 -13.42 -4.86 10.17
CA LEU A 41 -12.95 -5.93 11.03
C LEU A 41 -13.02 -5.41 12.46
N CYS A 42 -13.90 -6.02 13.27
CA CYS A 42 -13.91 -5.85 14.72
C CYS A 42 -12.63 -6.47 15.29
N GLY A 43 -11.54 -5.70 15.28
CA GLY A 43 -10.24 -6.10 15.79
C GLY A 43 -9.19 -5.11 15.31
N THR A 44 -8.49 -4.48 16.24
CA THR A 44 -7.37 -3.57 15.96
C THR A 44 -6.35 -4.29 15.10
N LEU A 45 -6.37 -4.08 13.78
CA LEU A 45 -5.37 -4.65 12.88
C LEU A 45 -4.00 -3.97 13.03
N THR A 46 -4.00 -2.78 13.65
CA THR A 46 -2.87 -2.11 14.32
C THR A 46 -2.75 -2.53 15.79
N SER A 47 -3.21 -3.73 16.16
CA SER A 47 -2.79 -4.32 17.41
C SER A 47 -1.27 -4.49 17.35
N ILE A 48 -0.66 -4.20 18.48
CA ILE A 48 0.76 -4.30 18.79
C ILE A 48 1.42 -5.52 18.13
N ASN A 49 0.74 -6.66 18.19
CA ASN A 49 1.22 -7.94 17.72
C ASN A 49 1.36 -8.00 16.19
N ASN A 50 0.47 -7.33 15.44
CA ASN A 50 0.56 -7.28 13.99
C ASN A 50 1.69 -6.35 13.51
N ILE A 51 2.00 -5.30 14.27
CA ILE A 51 3.12 -4.37 13.99
C ILE A 51 4.47 -5.05 14.18
N ILE A 52 4.56 -5.87 15.23
CA ILE A 52 5.78 -6.61 15.56
C ILE A 52 6.05 -7.70 14.53
N ASN A 53 5.01 -8.38 14.05
CA ASN A 53 5.15 -9.58 13.21
C ASN A 53 5.31 -9.28 11.71
N GLU A 54 4.95 -8.08 11.23
CA GLU A 54 5.00 -7.73 9.82
C GLU A 54 5.86 -6.48 9.55
N ASN A 55 6.80 -6.57 8.61
CA ASN A 55 7.54 -5.43 8.09
C ASN A 55 6.68 -4.61 7.12
N TYR A 56 5.78 -3.79 7.64
CA TYR A 56 5.03 -2.84 6.82
C TYR A 56 5.48 -1.40 7.03
N THR A 57 5.32 -0.60 5.99
CA THR A 57 5.50 0.85 5.97
C THR A 57 4.13 1.50 5.77
N ILE A 58 3.85 2.56 6.53
CA ILE A 58 2.65 3.37 6.39
C ILE A 58 3.03 4.72 5.79
N TYR A 59 2.34 5.11 4.73
CA TYR A 59 2.37 6.47 4.20
C TYR A 59 1.11 7.19 4.67
N CYS A 60 1.24 8.36 5.25
CA CYS A 60 0.15 9.16 5.79
C CYS A 60 0.03 10.47 5.02
N LEU A 61 -1.18 10.83 4.62
CA LEU A 61 -1.54 12.17 4.14
C LEU A 61 -2.01 13.00 5.33
N ILE A 62 -1.31 14.10 5.61
CA ILE A 62 -1.58 14.95 6.76
C ILE A 62 -2.00 16.34 6.25
N HIS A 63 -3.10 16.86 6.78
CA HIS A 63 -3.53 18.26 6.64
C HIS A 63 -3.17 19.04 7.90
N THR A 64 -3.35 20.36 7.86
CA THR A 64 -3.38 21.21 9.07
C THR A 64 -4.36 20.68 10.12
N ASP A 65 -5.45 20.05 9.69
CA ASP A 65 -6.53 19.57 10.57
C ASP A 65 -6.39 18.09 10.96
N GLY A 66 -5.23 17.47 10.71
CA GLY A 66 -4.93 16.09 11.09
C GLY A 66 -4.84 15.09 9.92
N LEU A 67 -4.88 13.79 10.25
CA LEU A 67 -4.71 12.71 9.29
C LEU A 67 -5.88 12.62 8.29
N ILE A 68 -5.60 12.77 7.00
CA ILE A 68 -6.57 12.68 5.89
C ILE A 68 -6.72 11.23 5.38
N GLY A 69 -5.65 10.46 5.39
CA GLY A 69 -5.64 9.14 4.78
C GLY A 69 -4.29 8.46 4.93
N PHE A 70 -4.25 7.17 4.64
CA PHE A 70 -3.02 6.41 4.72
C PHE A 70 -2.98 5.26 3.71
N ILE A 71 -1.78 4.81 3.37
CA ILE A 71 -1.54 3.58 2.63
C ILE A 71 -0.64 2.70 3.49
N LYS A 72 -1.08 1.48 3.79
CA LYS A 72 -0.24 0.44 4.40
C LYS A 72 0.30 -0.46 3.31
N VAL A 73 1.62 -0.47 3.16
CA VAL A 73 2.33 -1.29 2.17
C VAL A 73 3.32 -2.20 2.87
N THR A 74 3.38 -3.46 2.45
CA THR A 74 4.33 -4.45 2.92
C THR A 74 5.22 -4.83 1.75
N ILE A 75 6.41 -4.25 1.71
CA ILE A 75 7.40 -4.57 0.68
C ILE A 75 8.38 -5.53 1.31
N ASN A 76 8.19 -6.81 1.02
CA ASN A 76 9.21 -7.79 1.31
C ASN A 76 10.25 -7.66 0.19
N GLN A 77 11.46 -7.20 0.53
CA GLN A 77 12.61 -7.44 -0.31
C GLN A 77 12.72 -8.96 -0.54
N ILE A 78 13.12 -9.31 -1.76
CA ILE A 78 13.23 -10.66 -2.32
C ILE A 78 13.53 -11.71 -1.24
N GLY A 79 12.54 -12.57 -0.95
CA GLY A 79 12.66 -13.65 0.03
C GLY A 79 11.42 -14.56 0.06
N GLU A 80 11.64 -15.88 0.19
CA GLU A 80 10.69 -16.98 0.01
C GLU A 80 9.36 -16.90 0.81
N LYS A 81 8.39 -16.12 0.32
CA LYS A 81 6.96 -16.39 0.57
C LYS A 81 6.30 -17.04 -0.64
N ASN A 82 5.86 -18.28 -0.49
CA ASN A 82 5.22 -19.09 -1.52
C ASN A 82 3.80 -18.56 -1.86
N LEU A 83 3.72 -17.48 -2.64
CA LEU A 83 2.49 -17.08 -3.29
C LEU A 83 2.41 -17.79 -4.64
N TYR A 84 1.56 -18.82 -4.73
CA TYR A 84 1.26 -19.50 -5.98
C TYR A 84 0.28 -18.64 -6.79
N LEU A 85 0.82 -17.83 -7.70
CA LEU A 85 0.03 -17.16 -8.74
C LEU A 85 -0.07 -18.11 -9.94
N TYR A 86 -1.22 -18.12 -10.60
CA TYR A 86 -1.44 -18.96 -11.77
C TYR A 86 -0.65 -18.37 -12.95
N ASP A 87 0.16 -19.19 -13.63
CA ASP A 87 1.06 -18.90 -14.77
C ASP A 87 2.60 -18.79 -14.53
N LYS A 88 3.15 -19.60 -13.60
CA LYS A 88 4.57 -20.06 -13.46
C LYS A 88 5.26 -19.73 -12.12
N ILE A 89 6.21 -20.62 -11.81
CA ILE A 89 6.84 -20.94 -10.52
C ILE A 89 7.63 -19.79 -9.89
N LYS A 90 7.50 -19.69 -8.56
CA LYS A 90 8.25 -18.92 -7.54
C LYS A 90 8.87 -17.61 -8.02
N LEU A 91 8.34 -16.47 -7.55
CA LEU A 91 9.13 -15.26 -7.25
C LEU A 91 8.32 -14.26 -6.40
N HIS A 92 9.03 -13.37 -5.70
CA HIS A 92 8.48 -12.47 -4.67
C HIS A 92 8.13 -11.11 -5.22
N TYR A 93 7.03 -10.57 -4.72
CA TYR A 93 6.45 -9.33 -5.20
C TYR A 93 5.98 -8.48 -4.02
N GLY A 94 6.10 -7.16 -4.17
CA GLY A 94 5.63 -6.19 -3.18
C GLY A 94 4.13 -6.35 -2.95
N LYS A 95 3.74 -6.48 -1.67
CA LYS A 95 2.35 -6.62 -1.25
C LYS A 95 1.82 -5.25 -0.86
N CYS A 96 0.83 -4.74 -1.60
CA CYS A 96 0.08 -3.56 -1.15
C CYS A 96 -1.20 -4.04 -0.47
N THR A 97 -1.18 -4.10 0.87
CA THR A 97 -2.26 -4.75 1.63
C THR A 97 -3.46 -3.83 1.84
N TYR A 98 -3.26 -2.52 2.09
CA TYR A 98 -4.40 -1.63 2.38
C TYR A 98 -4.20 -0.19 1.90
N PHE A 99 -5.27 0.42 1.39
CA PHE A 99 -5.31 1.80 0.88
C PHE A 99 -6.57 2.50 1.40
N TYR A 100 -6.41 3.62 2.11
CA TYR A 100 -7.54 4.40 2.63
C TYR A 100 -7.34 5.91 2.52
N ILE A 101 -8.44 6.60 2.22
CA ILE A 101 -8.56 8.05 2.29
C ILE A 101 -9.92 8.35 2.91
N LEU A 102 -9.96 9.26 3.89
CA LEU A 102 -11.21 9.74 4.48
C LEU A 102 -12.19 10.18 3.39
N GLU A 103 -13.46 9.81 3.54
CA GLU A 103 -14.48 9.99 2.50
C GLU A 103 -14.63 11.45 2.05
N LYS A 104 -14.55 12.41 2.99
CA LYS A 104 -14.55 13.86 2.71
C LYS A 104 -13.44 14.33 1.76
N PHE A 105 -12.36 13.56 1.63
CA PHE A 105 -11.19 13.87 0.83
C PHE A 105 -11.00 12.95 -0.39
N GLN A 106 -11.93 12.02 -0.63
CA GLN A 106 -11.91 11.14 -1.80
C GLN A 106 -12.23 11.90 -3.10
N LYS A 107 -11.86 11.31 -4.25
CA LYS A 107 -12.06 11.86 -5.61
C LYS A 107 -11.38 13.20 -5.89
N ARG A 108 -10.50 13.70 -5.00
CA ARG A 108 -9.72 14.95 -5.15
C ARG A 108 -8.28 14.74 -5.64
N GLY A 109 -7.95 13.57 -6.20
CA GLY A 109 -6.59 13.24 -6.66
C GLY A 109 -5.57 12.94 -5.56
N LEU A 110 -5.92 13.09 -4.28
CA LEU A 110 -5.01 12.80 -3.16
C LEU A 110 -4.54 11.35 -3.14
N GLY A 111 -5.41 10.43 -3.54
CA GLY A 111 -5.07 9.01 -3.60
C GLY A 111 -3.97 8.67 -4.58
N ILE A 112 -3.98 9.28 -5.76
CA ILE A 112 -2.91 9.05 -6.73
C ILE A 112 -1.61 9.76 -6.29
N LYS A 113 -1.72 10.90 -5.60
CA LYS A 113 -0.55 11.61 -5.03
C LYS A 113 0.20 10.74 -4.02
N ILE A 114 -0.50 10.19 -3.01
CA ILE A 114 0.14 9.33 -2.00
C ILE A 114 0.58 7.98 -2.59
N PHE A 115 -0.17 7.44 -3.55
CA PHE A 115 0.18 6.17 -4.20
C PHE A 115 1.46 6.31 -5.03
N ASN A 116 1.58 7.38 -5.83
CA ASN A 116 2.80 7.66 -6.60
C ASN A 116 4.01 7.95 -5.71
N PHE A 117 3.80 8.65 -4.58
CA PHE A 117 4.87 8.86 -3.60
C PHE A 117 5.38 7.52 -3.07
N MET A 118 4.47 6.62 -2.68
CA MET A 118 4.83 5.28 -2.23
C MET A 118 5.56 4.46 -3.30
N LEU A 119 5.10 4.48 -4.56
CA LEU A 119 5.78 3.79 -5.66
C LEU A 119 7.21 4.30 -5.87
N LYS A 120 7.39 5.63 -5.84
CA LYS A 120 8.69 6.28 -6.03
C LYS A 120 9.65 6.00 -4.88
N ASP A 121 9.17 6.09 -3.64
CA ASP A 121 9.97 5.83 -2.44
C ASP A 121 10.51 4.39 -2.37
N ASN A 122 9.82 3.45 -3.01
CA ASN A 122 10.21 2.04 -3.02
C ASN A 122 10.82 1.56 -4.35
N ASP A 123 10.97 2.45 -5.33
CA ASP A 123 11.41 2.10 -6.69
C ASP A 123 10.64 0.91 -7.29
N ILE A 124 9.32 0.94 -7.17
CA ILE A 124 8.42 -0.13 -7.63
C ILE A 124 7.37 0.47 -8.58
N SER A 125 7.11 -0.24 -9.67
CA SER A 125 5.96 0.05 -10.53
C SER A 125 4.68 -0.57 -9.98
N ALA A 126 3.55 0.11 -10.14
CA ALA A 126 2.23 -0.42 -9.78
C ALA A 126 1.95 -1.78 -10.43
N PHE A 127 2.48 -1.99 -11.65
CA PHE A 127 2.33 -3.24 -12.38
C PHE A 127 3.14 -4.40 -11.79
N CYS A 128 4.08 -4.13 -10.90
CA CYS A 128 4.87 -5.14 -10.19
C CYS A 128 4.26 -5.50 -8.82
N LEU A 129 3.14 -4.89 -8.43
CA LEU A 129 2.50 -5.11 -7.13
C LEU A 129 1.44 -6.21 -7.18
N CYS A 130 1.38 -6.96 -6.07
CA CYS A 130 0.27 -7.83 -5.72
C CYS A 130 -0.67 -7.11 -4.76
N TYR A 131 -1.97 -7.11 -5.08
CA TYR A 131 -3.00 -6.56 -4.21
C TYR A 131 -3.73 -7.71 -3.50
N ASP A 132 -3.67 -7.75 -2.18
CA ASP A 132 -4.32 -8.78 -1.36
C ASP A 132 -5.77 -8.40 -1.10
N ASN A 133 -6.71 -9.17 -1.66
CA ASN A 133 -8.15 -8.96 -1.52
C ASN A 133 -8.59 -7.47 -1.62
N PRO A 134 -8.21 -6.74 -2.69
CA PRO A 134 -8.46 -5.30 -2.75
C PRO A 134 -9.95 -4.99 -2.80
N SER A 135 -10.36 -3.96 -2.05
CA SER A 135 -11.74 -3.47 -2.08
C SER A 135 -12.16 -3.02 -3.48
N TYR A 136 -13.46 -3.02 -3.76
CA TYR A 136 -13.99 -2.54 -5.04
C TYR A 136 -13.58 -1.08 -5.33
N LYS A 137 -13.50 -0.24 -4.28
CA LYS A 137 -12.99 1.14 -4.37
C LYS A 137 -11.53 1.17 -4.88
N LEU A 138 -10.66 0.31 -4.33
CA LEU A 138 -9.26 0.21 -4.74
C LEU A 138 -9.13 -0.35 -6.17
N GLN A 139 -9.91 -1.36 -6.54
CA GLN A 139 -9.90 -1.89 -7.91
C GLN A 139 -10.30 -0.83 -8.94
N ASN A 140 -11.33 -0.02 -8.65
CA ASN A 140 -11.73 1.07 -9.52
C ASN A 140 -10.70 2.19 -9.59
N PHE A 141 -10.04 2.50 -8.46
CA PHE A 141 -8.91 3.43 -8.44
C PHE A 141 -7.78 2.93 -9.36
N LEU A 142 -7.40 1.67 -9.26
CA LEU A 142 -6.35 1.07 -10.09
C LEU A 142 -6.72 1.09 -11.57
N LYS A 143 -7.95 0.69 -11.93
CA LYS A 143 -8.44 0.75 -13.31
C LYS A 143 -8.42 2.17 -13.85
N LYS A 144 -8.82 3.17 -13.06
CA LYS A 144 -8.87 4.57 -13.50
C LYS A 144 -7.49 5.13 -13.83
N TYR A 145 -6.49 4.91 -12.95
CA TYR A 145 -5.18 5.55 -13.09
C TYR A 145 -4.13 4.72 -13.84
N PHE A 146 -4.34 3.41 -13.99
CA PHE A 146 -3.37 2.50 -14.62
C PHE A 146 -3.94 1.77 -15.85
N SER A 147 -5.00 2.31 -16.46
CA SER A 147 -5.49 1.90 -17.78
C SER A 147 -4.42 2.09 -18.87
N PRO A 148 -4.40 1.23 -19.92
CA PRO A 148 -5.36 0.18 -20.26
C PRO A 148 -5.08 -1.19 -19.61
N CYS A 149 -4.17 -1.28 -18.64
CA CYS A 149 -3.81 -2.58 -18.05
C CYS A 149 -4.97 -3.18 -17.26
N VAL A 150 -5.38 -4.39 -17.66
CA VAL A 150 -6.49 -5.12 -17.04
C VAL A 150 -6.04 -5.75 -15.72
N LEU A 151 -6.90 -5.69 -14.69
CA LEU A 151 -6.72 -6.40 -13.43
C LEU A 151 -7.21 -7.85 -13.55
N ILE A 152 -6.41 -8.80 -13.08
CA ILE A 152 -6.69 -10.24 -13.09
C ILE A 152 -6.78 -10.72 -11.64
N LYS A 153 -7.92 -11.31 -11.27
CA LYS A 153 -8.10 -11.98 -9.98
C LYS A 153 -7.49 -13.37 -10.02
N GLN A 154 -6.70 -13.69 -9.02
CA GLN A 154 -6.01 -14.96 -8.84
C GLN A 154 -6.82 -15.87 -7.91
N PRO A 155 -6.62 -17.21 -7.97
CA PRO A 155 -7.33 -18.16 -7.11
C PRO A 155 -7.11 -17.92 -5.61
N ASN A 156 -5.96 -17.37 -5.23
CA ASN A 156 -5.57 -17.09 -3.85
C ASN A 156 -6.04 -15.70 -3.34
N HIS A 157 -7.14 -15.16 -3.88
CA HIS A 157 -7.71 -13.84 -3.55
C HIS A 157 -6.85 -12.61 -3.90
N PHE A 158 -5.64 -12.81 -4.43
CA PHE A 158 -4.84 -11.72 -4.94
C PHE A 158 -5.40 -11.17 -6.25
N VAL A 159 -5.12 -9.91 -6.50
CA VAL A 159 -5.36 -9.26 -7.79
C VAL A 159 -4.04 -8.70 -8.28
N ILE A 160 -3.73 -8.93 -9.55
CA ILE A 160 -2.53 -8.44 -10.23
C ILE A 160 -2.92 -7.71 -11.52
N PHE A 161 -2.01 -6.95 -12.10
CA PHE A 161 -2.18 -6.47 -13.47
C PHE A 161 -1.83 -7.56 -14.48
N SER A 162 -2.46 -7.55 -15.65
CA SER A 162 -2.19 -8.46 -16.78
C SER A 162 -0.72 -8.50 -17.19
N ASN A 163 -0.02 -7.37 -17.13
CA ASN A 163 1.40 -7.27 -17.51
C ASN A 163 2.37 -7.57 -16.35
N TYR A 164 1.87 -8.05 -15.21
CA TYR A 164 2.65 -8.22 -14.00
C TYR A 164 3.87 -9.12 -14.17
N PHE A 165 3.70 -10.30 -14.76
CA PHE A 165 4.79 -11.26 -14.97
C PHE A 165 5.85 -10.73 -15.94
N LYS A 166 5.45 -9.93 -16.94
CA LYS A 166 6.38 -9.26 -17.86
C LYS A 166 7.23 -8.24 -17.12
N ASN A 167 6.61 -7.38 -16.31
CA ASN A 167 7.32 -6.31 -15.60
C ASN A 167 8.28 -6.83 -14.53
N VAL A 168 7.92 -7.91 -13.85
CA VAL A 168 8.79 -8.46 -12.81
C VAL A 168 9.94 -9.28 -13.38
N SER A 169 9.75 -9.92 -14.53
CA SER A 169 10.86 -10.50 -15.27
C SER A 169 11.88 -9.44 -15.66
N ILE A 170 11.43 -8.27 -16.13
CA ILE A 170 12.29 -7.14 -16.49
C ILE A 170 13.06 -6.62 -15.27
N LYS A 171 12.39 -6.40 -14.13
CA LYS A 171 13.05 -5.89 -12.92
C LYS A 171 14.19 -6.80 -12.43
N LYS A 172 14.00 -8.13 -12.48
CA LYS A 172 15.05 -9.10 -12.13
C LYS A 172 16.26 -9.04 -13.06
N VAL A 173 16.05 -8.78 -14.35
CA VAL A 173 17.14 -8.64 -15.31
C VAL A 173 17.97 -7.41 -14.96
N TYR A 174 17.33 -6.27 -14.67
CA TYR A 174 18.03 -5.07 -14.22
C TYR A 174 18.80 -5.27 -12.90
N GLU A 175 18.18 -5.89 -11.89
CA GLU A 175 18.84 -6.16 -10.60
C GLU A 175 20.03 -7.13 -10.72
N ARG A 176 20.05 -8.01 -11.73
CA ARG A 176 21.19 -8.89 -12.02
C ARG A 176 22.33 -8.22 -12.78
N ILE A 177 22.04 -7.17 -13.54
CA ILE A 177 23.04 -6.43 -14.33
C ILE A 177 23.69 -5.32 -13.48
N SER A 178 22.95 -4.78 -12.50
CA SER A 178 23.41 -3.70 -11.61
C SER A 178 24.17 -4.17 -10.38
N ASN A 179 24.34 -5.49 -10.19
CA ASN A 179 25.15 -6.13 -9.14
C ASN A 179 26.34 -6.85 -9.78
#